data_AF-A0A2H6LBY8-F1
#
_entry.id   AF-A0A2H6LBY8-F1
#
_cell.length_a   1.000
_cell.length_b   1.000
_cell.length_c   1.000
_cell.angle_alpha   90.00
_cell.angle_beta   90.00
_cell.angle_gamma   90.00
#
_symmetry.space_group_name_H-M   'P 1'
#
loop_
_entity.id
_entity.type
_entity.pdbx_description
1 polymer ?
#
loop_
_entity_poly.entity_id
_entity_poly.type
_entity_poly.pdbx_seq_one_letter_code
_entity_poly.pdbx_strand_id
1 'polypeptide(L)'
;MKKLSSFSSVKFLTSSIATLAISLISSQSATAATIALGFTKLTGVTGGSPATTAVYRAEIPVLSFGEIASIVIKDISNGTGGTPGNVSGFDLDGIKLSYLAVDSAVAAKNISISDLVDVFDFTPTGTILTLGSQRPPTTPPLFGTTGGNVNNAVATLGNFDANSTTDPRRIFGFFSLGDNGQVEFKLKSPVFTNIPLYLYIGEVGDNGEVAVGEVIVSQPASPVPEPSGLAVLSLAGIYLAVRHCKKNKSQ
;
A
#
# COMPACT_ATOMS: atom_id res chain seq x y z
N MET A 1 20.74 -31.79 64.69
CA MET A 1 20.61 -30.58 63.84
C MET A 1 20.57 -31.03 62.37
N LYS A 2 19.39 -31.03 61.73
CA LYS A 2 19.24 -31.39 60.31
C LYS A 2 19.29 -30.12 59.46
N LYS A 3 20.32 -29.97 58.62
CA LYS A 3 20.38 -28.94 57.57
C LYS A 3 19.33 -29.27 56.51
N LEU A 4 18.22 -28.52 56.49
CA LEU A 4 17.28 -28.54 55.37
C LEU A 4 17.91 -27.83 54.17
N SER A 5 17.94 -28.54 53.06
CA SER A 5 18.61 -28.22 51.81
C SER A 5 17.98 -27.01 51.11
N SER A 6 18.75 -25.93 50.95
CA SER A 6 18.40 -24.75 50.14
C SER A 6 18.55 -24.96 48.62
N PHE A 7 18.87 -26.20 48.19
CA PHE A 7 19.26 -26.52 46.82
C PHE A 7 18.10 -26.70 45.82
N SER A 8 16.85 -26.78 46.28
CA SER A 8 15.68 -27.03 45.41
C SER A 8 15.09 -25.74 44.79
N SER A 9 15.14 -24.63 45.53
CA SER A 9 14.47 -23.37 45.15
C SER A 9 15.15 -22.61 44.01
N VAL A 10 16.47 -22.71 43.87
CA VAL A 10 17.22 -22.02 42.82
C VAL A 10 16.98 -22.64 41.43
N LYS A 11 16.90 -23.98 41.35
CA LYS A 11 16.65 -24.70 40.09
C LYS A 11 15.23 -24.50 39.56
N PHE A 12 14.25 -24.34 40.46
CA PHE A 12 12.87 -24.01 40.09
C PHE A 12 12.76 -22.57 39.56
N LEU A 13 13.48 -21.62 40.17
CA LEU A 13 13.46 -20.23 39.75
C LEU A 13 14.12 -20.03 38.37
N THR A 14 15.25 -20.69 38.10
CA THR A 14 15.92 -20.62 36.80
C THR A 14 15.10 -21.26 35.68
N SER A 15 14.43 -22.39 35.96
CA SER A 15 13.51 -23.03 35.00
C SER A 15 12.32 -22.12 34.65
N SER A 16 11.72 -21.49 35.66
CA SER A 16 10.51 -20.66 35.48
C SER A 16 10.80 -19.35 34.71
N ILE A 17 11.96 -18.74 34.92
CA ILE A 17 12.40 -17.54 34.17
C ILE A 17 12.69 -17.89 32.71
N ALA A 18 13.30 -19.06 32.44
CA ALA A 18 13.56 -19.51 31.08
C ALA A 18 12.26 -19.75 30.29
N THR A 19 11.22 -20.31 30.93
CA THR A 19 9.90 -20.50 30.28
C THR A 19 9.19 -19.17 30.00
N LEU A 20 9.30 -18.19 30.90
CA LEU A 20 8.74 -16.85 30.68
C LEU A 20 9.43 -16.14 29.52
N ALA A 21 10.76 -16.19 29.47
CA ALA A 21 11.56 -15.58 28.41
C ALA A 21 11.22 -16.14 27.03
N ILE A 22 10.99 -17.46 26.91
CA ILE A 22 10.62 -18.09 25.64
C ILE A 22 9.20 -17.67 25.21
N SER A 23 8.25 -17.48 26.14
CA SER A 23 6.90 -17.00 25.80
C SER A 23 6.86 -15.53 25.34
N LEU A 24 7.72 -14.68 25.91
CA LEU A 24 7.80 -13.24 25.59
C LEU A 24 8.50 -12.92 24.26
N ILE A 25 9.24 -13.87 23.67
CA ILE A 25 9.96 -13.68 22.40
C ILE A 25 9.07 -13.94 21.17
N SER A 26 7.84 -14.42 21.35
CA SER A 26 6.92 -14.75 20.25
C SER A 26 6.09 -13.57 19.71
N SER A 27 6.60 -12.34 19.80
CA SER A 27 6.07 -11.20 19.04
C SER A 27 6.43 -11.38 17.55
N GLN A 28 5.54 -12.02 16.80
CA GLN A 28 5.69 -12.16 15.35
C GLN A 28 5.27 -10.85 14.67
N SER A 29 6.17 -10.27 13.88
CA SER A 29 5.90 -9.09 13.07
C SER A 29 4.95 -9.40 11.92
N ALA A 30 4.09 -8.45 11.55
CA ALA A 30 3.34 -8.51 10.30
C ALA A 30 4.30 -8.52 9.11
N THR A 31 4.05 -9.39 8.14
CA THR A 31 4.80 -9.47 6.88
C THR A 31 3.97 -8.86 5.76
N ALA A 32 4.59 -8.01 4.95
CA ALA A 32 4.00 -7.51 3.72
C ALA A 32 4.51 -8.32 2.52
N ALA A 33 3.63 -8.67 1.60
CA ALA A 33 3.98 -9.28 0.33
C ALA A 33 3.70 -8.30 -0.83
N THR A 34 4.54 -8.31 -1.86
CA THR A 34 4.35 -7.46 -3.05
C THR A 34 4.03 -8.33 -4.25
N ILE A 35 2.99 -7.95 -5.00
CA ILE A 35 2.56 -8.63 -6.22
C ILE A 35 2.69 -7.64 -7.37
N ALA A 36 3.51 -7.97 -8.37
CA ALA A 36 3.65 -7.16 -9.58
C ALA A 36 2.41 -7.28 -10.47
N LEU A 37 1.98 -6.15 -11.03
CA LEU A 37 0.84 -6.05 -11.95
C LEU A 37 1.32 -5.67 -13.35
N GLY A 38 0.96 -6.51 -14.32
CA GLY A 38 1.10 -6.20 -15.74
C GLY A 38 -0.14 -5.46 -16.24
N PHE A 39 0.08 -4.31 -16.87
CA PHE A 39 -0.99 -3.51 -17.46
C PHE A 39 -1.21 -3.86 -18.93
N THR A 40 -2.47 -4.03 -19.31
CA THR A 40 -2.91 -4.17 -20.70
C THR A 40 -3.66 -2.91 -21.09
N LYS A 41 -3.23 -2.27 -22.18
CA LYS A 41 -3.92 -1.10 -22.74
C LYS A 41 -5.29 -1.50 -23.28
N LEU A 42 -6.32 -0.76 -22.92
CA LEU A 42 -7.69 -0.96 -23.41
C LEU A 42 -7.89 -0.29 -24.76
N THR A 43 -8.97 -0.67 -25.45
CA THR A 43 -9.32 -0.07 -26.74
C THR A 43 -9.86 1.35 -26.59
N GLY A 44 -9.45 2.24 -27.50
CA GLY A 44 -9.90 3.63 -27.54
C GLY A 44 -9.28 4.54 -26.47
N VAL A 45 -9.79 5.77 -26.40
CA VAL A 45 -9.38 6.79 -25.43
C VAL A 45 -10.62 7.41 -24.76
N THR A 46 -10.42 8.08 -23.64
CA THR A 46 -11.46 8.75 -22.85
C THR A 46 -10.93 10.08 -22.30
N GLY A 47 -11.57 10.66 -21.29
CA GLY A 47 -11.13 11.91 -20.66
C GLY A 47 -12.01 13.11 -21.01
N GLY A 48 -11.41 14.29 -20.98
CA GLY A 48 -12.01 15.60 -21.22
C GLY A 48 -12.30 15.89 -22.70
N SER A 49 -12.09 17.14 -23.12
CA SER A 49 -12.34 17.60 -24.49
C SER A 49 -11.18 18.49 -24.99
N PRO A 50 -10.19 17.91 -25.70
CA PRO A 50 -10.25 16.58 -26.34
C PRO A 50 -10.07 15.40 -25.37
N ALA A 51 -10.66 14.26 -25.75
CA ALA A 51 -10.48 12.98 -25.06
C ALA A 51 -9.18 12.32 -25.55
N THR A 52 -8.18 12.22 -24.66
CA THR A 52 -6.84 11.72 -25.00
C THR A 52 -6.31 10.73 -23.95
N THR A 53 -7.13 10.32 -22.99
CA THR A 53 -6.69 9.40 -21.94
C THR A 53 -6.74 7.96 -22.44
N ALA A 54 -5.59 7.32 -22.58
CA ALA A 54 -5.50 5.87 -22.73
C ALA A 54 -5.74 5.21 -21.36
N VAL A 55 -6.57 4.18 -21.30
CA VAL A 55 -6.81 3.45 -20.05
C VAL A 55 -6.12 2.10 -20.10
N TYR A 56 -5.47 1.73 -19.02
CA TYR A 56 -4.79 0.45 -18.83
C TYR A 56 -5.47 -0.33 -17.72
N ARG A 57 -5.59 -1.65 -17.92
CA ARG A 57 -6.17 -2.58 -16.94
C ARG A 57 -5.13 -3.60 -16.48
N ALA A 58 -5.07 -3.84 -15.18
CA ALA A 58 -4.42 -5.00 -14.59
C ALA A 58 -5.44 -5.85 -13.84
N GLU A 59 -5.28 -7.17 -13.90
CA GLU A 59 -6.02 -8.09 -13.05
C GLU A 59 -5.24 -8.34 -11.76
N ILE A 60 -5.91 -8.19 -10.63
CA ILE A 60 -5.42 -8.57 -9.32
C ILE A 60 -6.06 -9.93 -8.99
N PRO A 61 -5.26 -11.00 -8.89
CA PRO A 61 -5.79 -12.33 -8.66
C PRO A 61 -6.44 -12.46 -7.28
N VAL A 62 -7.26 -13.50 -7.13
CA VAL A 62 -7.77 -13.94 -5.82
C VAL A 62 -6.59 -14.27 -4.92
N LEU A 63 -6.53 -13.62 -3.76
CA LEU A 63 -5.49 -13.82 -2.76
C LEU A 63 -6.06 -14.69 -1.66
N SER A 64 -5.43 -15.85 -1.44
CA SER A 64 -5.76 -16.72 -0.31
C SER A 64 -5.07 -16.27 1.00
N PHE A 65 -4.32 -15.16 0.97
CA PHE A 65 -3.56 -14.65 2.09
C PHE A 65 -3.65 -13.13 2.16
N GLY A 66 -3.92 -12.62 3.37
CA GLY A 66 -3.88 -11.19 3.66
C GLY A 66 -4.93 -10.36 2.94
N GLU A 67 -4.69 -9.05 2.96
CA GLU A 67 -5.56 -8.00 2.44
C GLU A 67 -4.71 -6.95 1.72
N ILE A 68 -5.23 -6.38 0.64
CA ILE A 68 -4.54 -5.33 -0.09
C ILE A 68 -4.54 -4.08 0.78
N ALA A 69 -3.37 -3.55 1.10
CA ALA A 69 -3.19 -2.36 1.93
C ALA A 69 -2.86 -1.11 1.10
N SER A 70 -2.05 -1.26 0.06
CA SER A 70 -1.74 -0.18 -0.86
C SER A 70 -1.43 -0.68 -2.27
N ILE A 71 -1.51 0.24 -3.23
CA ILE A 71 -1.20 0.03 -4.64
C ILE A 71 -0.15 1.05 -5.05
N VAL A 72 0.93 0.60 -5.69
CA VAL A 72 1.99 1.46 -6.21
C VAL A 72 1.92 1.48 -7.73
N ILE A 73 1.99 2.66 -8.32
CA ILE A 73 2.13 2.87 -9.76
C ILE A 73 3.49 3.51 -10.01
N LYS A 74 4.26 2.95 -10.96
CA LYS A 74 5.61 3.43 -11.30
C LYS A 74 5.70 3.73 -12.78
N ASP A 75 6.25 4.89 -13.12
CA ASP A 75 6.73 5.15 -14.47
C ASP A 75 7.94 4.24 -14.74
N ILE A 76 7.94 3.56 -15.89
CA ILE A 76 9.05 2.74 -16.38
C ILE A 76 9.47 3.13 -17.78
N SER A 77 9.00 4.28 -18.26
CA SER A 77 9.29 4.78 -19.60
C SER A 77 10.76 5.14 -19.77
N ASN A 78 11.50 5.38 -18.69
CA ASN A 78 12.93 5.76 -18.71
C ASN A 78 13.19 6.99 -19.62
N GLY A 79 12.26 7.95 -19.66
CA GLY A 79 12.34 9.15 -20.49
C GLY A 79 12.01 8.93 -21.97
N THR A 80 11.43 7.78 -22.33
CA THR A 80 10.90 7.51 -23.67
C THR A 80 9.40 7.82 -23.75
N GLY A 81 8.92 8.23 -24.92
CA GLY A 81 7.55 8.75 -25.05
C GLY A 81 7.40 10.14 -24.42
N GLY A 82 6.16 10.62 -24.36
CA GLY A 82 5.85 11.84 -23.63
C GLY A 82 6.27 13.15 -24.26
N THR A 83 5.95 14.21 -23.55
CA THR A 83 6.47 15.56 -23.82
C THR A 83 7.48 15.93 -22.73
N PRO A 84 8.61 16.58 -23.07
CA PRO A 84 9.49 17.15 -22.04
C PRO A 84 8.82 18.28 -21.25
N GLY A 85 9.47 18.75 -20.20
CA GLY A 85 8.95 19.85 -19.38
C GLY A 85 8.09 19.33 -18.22
N ASN A 86 7.10 20.12 -17.81
CA ASN A 86 6.28 19.80 -16.65
C ASN A 86 5.36 18.58 -16.82
N VAL A 87 5.26 18.00 -18.02
CA VAL A 87 4.51 16.78 -18.31
C VAL A 87 5.42 15.62 -18.68
N SER A 88 6.56 15.50 -17.98
CA SER A 88 7.52 14.41 -18.20
C SER A 88 7.09 13.16 -17.44
N GLY A 89 7.31 11.99 -18.07
CA GLY A 89 7.00 10.69 -17.49
C GLY A 89 5.49 10.46 -17.48
N PHE A 90 5.09 9.27 -17.03
CA PHE A 90 3.68 8.89 -17.04
C PHE A 90 2.74 9.91 -16.37
N ASP A 91 1.83 10.46 -17.17
CA ASP A 91 0.80 11.43 -16.79
C ASP A 91 -0.46 10.71 -16.29
N LEU A 92 -0.62 10.54 -14.98
CA LEU A 92 -1.69 9.74 -14.38
C LEU A 92 -3.03 10.51 -14.33
N ASP A 93 -3.96 10.13 -15.20
CA ASP A 93 -5.38 10.53 -15.19
C ASP A 93 -6.22 9.40 -14.59
N GLY A 94 -6.48 9.51 -13.30
CA GLY A 94 -7.42 8.63 -12.62
C GLY A 94 -6.89 7.25 -12.25
N ILE A 95 -7.52 6.68 -11.22
CA ILE A 95 -7.33 5.30 -10.78
C ILE A 95 -8.66 4.74 -10.26
N LYS A 96 -9.02 3.54 -10.69
CA LYS A 96 -10.27 2.86 -10.27
C LYS A 96 -10.00 1.39 -9.98
N LEU A 97 -10.71 0.87 -8.98
CA LEU A 97 -10.71 -0.55 -8.63
C LEU A 97 -12.14 -1.07 -8.80
N SER A 98 -12.31 -2.20 -9.47
CA SER A 98 -13.64 -2.72 -9.79
C SER A 98 -13.67 -4.25 -9.81
N TYR A 99 -14.86 -4.81 -9.56
CA TYR A 99 -15.15 -6.23 -9.80
C TYR A 99 -15.48 -6.53 -11.28
N LEU A 100 -15.74 -5.50 -12.09
CA LEU A 100 -16.12 -5.65 -13.49
C LEU A 100 -14.90 -5.51 -14.40
N ALA A 101 -14.66 -6.53 -15.23
CA ALA A 101 -13.73 -6.46 -16.34
C ALA A 101 -14.36 -5.73 -17.53
N VAL A 102 -13.68 -4.71 -18.06
CA VAL A 102 -14.05 -4.04 -19.31
C VAL A 102 -12.86 -3.90 -20.24
N ASP A 103 -13.13 -3.81 -21.54
CA ASP A 103 -12.10 -3.87 -22.60
C ASP A 103 -11.92 -2.55 -23.38
N SER A 104 -12.59 -1.46 -22.96
CA SER A 104 -12.45 -0.13 -23.59
C SER A 104 -12.28 0.98 -22.57
N ALA A 105 -11.57 2.05 -22.95
CA ALA A 105 -11.36 3.23 -22.12
C ALA A 105 -12.67 3.93 -21.74
N VAL A 106 -13.63 4.00 -22.67
CA VAL A 106 -14.95 4.58 -22.42
C VAL A 106 -15.74 3.76 -21.42
N ALA A 107 -15.72 2.42 -21.53
CA ALA A 107 -16.38 1.56 -20.56
C ALA A 107 -15.73 1.69 -19.16
N ALA A 108 -14.39 1.78 -19.09
CA ALA A 108 -13.67 1.96 -17.83
C ALA A 108 -14.01 3.29 -17.14
N LYS A 109 -14.17 4.38 -17.91
CA LYS A 109 -14.67 5.66 -17.40
C LYS A 109 -16.07 5.52 -16.80
N ASN A 110 -16.95 4.75 -17.45
CA ASN A 110 -18.37 4.63 -17.14
C ASN A 110 -18.72 3.42 -16.26
N ILE A 111 -17.75 2.77 -15.60
CA ILE A 111 -18.05 1.72 -14.62
C ILE A 111 -19.01 2.29 -13.57
N SER A 112 -20.11 1.58 -13.35
CA SER A 112 -21.15 1.99 -12.42
C SER A 112 -20.63 1.96 -10.99
N ILE A 113 -21.15 2.85 -10.14
CA ILE A 113 -20.71 2.93 -8.74
C ILE A 113 -20.94 1.63 -7.96
N SER A 114 -21.91 0.80 -8.36
CA SER A 114 -22.15 -0.52 -7.79
C SER A 114 -21.03 -1.53 -8.06
N ASP A 115 -20.28 -1.34 -9.14
CA ASP A 115 -19.18 -2.22 -9.54
C ASP A 115 -17.81 -1.68 -9.09
N LEU A 116 -17.76 -0.45 -8.56
CA LEU A 116 -16.55 0.18 -8.05
C LEU A 116 -16.30 -0.20 -6.59
N VAL A 117 -15.01 -0.32 -6.27
CA VAL A 117 -14.50 -0.46 -4.91
C VAL A 117 -13.94 0.91 -4.50
N ASP A 118 -14.73 1.71 -3.77
CA ASP A 118 -14.29 3.05 -3.29
C ASP A 118 -13.36 2.91 -2.08
N VAL A 119 -12.08 2.71 -2.36
CA VAL A 119 -11.05 2.49 -1.33
C VAL A 119 -9.86 3.44 -1.43
N PHE A 120 -9.75 4.25 -2.48
CA PHE A 120 -8.61 5.15 -2.63
C PHE A 120 -8.72 6.37 -1.71
N ASP A 121 -7.69 6.60 -0.90
CA ASP A 121 -7.51 7.83 -0.13
C ASP A 121 -6.60 8.80 -0.91
N PHE A 122 -7.22 9.80 -1.55
CA PHE A 122 -6.50 10.82 -2.31
C PHE A 122 -5.88 11.91 -1.43
N THR A 123 -6.02 11.88 -0.11
CA THR A 123 -5.37 12.87 0.77
C THR A 123 -3.83 12.78 0.67
N PRO A 124 -3.08 13.82 1.06
CA PRO A 124 -1.61 13.77 1.05
C PRO A 124 -1.01 12.63 1.88
N THR A 125 -1.73 12.13 2.89
CA THR A 125 -1.30 10.97 3.69
C THR A 125 -1.66 9.63 3.05
N GLY A 126 -2.70 9.61 2.23
CA GLY A 126 -3.14 8.44 1.47
C GLY A 126 -2.45 8.28 0.12
N THR A 127 -1.89 9.36 -0.44
CA THR A 127 -1.19 9.37 -1.73
C THR A 127 0.26 9.82 -1.53
N ILE A 128 1.18 8.87 -1.46
CA ILE A 128 2.61 9.13 -1.22
C ILE A 128 3.34 9.20 -2.55
N LEU A 129 3.70 10.42 -2.95
CA LEU A 129 4.36 10.70 -4.21
C LEU A 129 5.89 10.72 -4.05
N THR A 130 6.58 9.97 -4.89
CA THR A 130 8.03 10.08 -5.10
C THR A 130 8.26 10.55 -6.52
N LEU A 131 8.54 11.85 -6.67
CA LEU A 131 8.74 12.46 -7.98
C LEU A 131 9.96 11.87 -8.69
N GLY A 132 9.78 11.59 -9.98
CA GLY A 132 10.85 11.25 -10.90
C GLY A 132 11.60 12.48 -11.41
N SER A 133 12.39 12.28 -12.45
CA SER A 133 13.14 13.35 -13.11
C SER A 133 12.25 14.11 -14.10
N GLN A 134 12.27 15.44 -14.02
CA GLN A 134 11.64 16.29 -15.02
C GLN A 134 12.63 16.55 -16.18
N ARG A 135 12.24 16.24 -17.42
CA ARG A 135 13.03 16.58 -18.60
C ARG A 135 12.99 18.10 -18.83
N PRO A 136 14.06 18.75 -19.30
CA PRO A 136 14.07 20.19 -19.52
C PRO A 136 12.93 20.67 -20.45
N PRO A 137 12.34 21.85 -20.18
CA PRO A 137 12.65 22.77 -19.07
C PRO A 137 12.10 22.29 -17.71
N THR A 138 12.85 22.48 -16.62
CA THR A 138 12.42 22.09 -15.26
C THR A 138 11.54 23.15 -14.57
N THR A 139 11.11 24.17 -15.31
CA THR A 139 10.20 25.22 -14.83
C THR A 139 9.11 25.44 -15.85
N PRO A 140 7.82 25.36 -15.47
CA PRO A 140 7.31 25.09 -14.11
C PRO A 140 7.60 23.65 -13.61
N PRO A 141 7.42 23.34 -12.32
CA PRO A 141 7.51 21.98 -11.79
C PRO A 141 6.51 21.02 -12.44
N LEU A 142 6.69 19.72 -12.23
CA LEU A 142 5.79 18.65 -12.73
C LEU A 142 4.32 18.98 -12.47
N PHE A 143 3.50 18.80 -13.52
CA PHE A 143 2.12 19.20 -13.57
C PHE A 143 1.29 18.44 -12.55
N GLY A 144 0.26 19.11 -12.01
CA GLY A 144 -0.61 18.50 -11.00
C GLY A 144 0.08 18.22 -9.66
N THR A 145 1.26 18.76 -9.41
CA THR A 145 1.99 18.60 -8.14
C THR A 145 2.15 19.93 -7.40
N THR A 146 2.23 19.89 -6.07
CA THR A 146 2.53 21.08 -5.24
C THR A 146 3.25 20.65 -3.96
N GLY A 147 4.42 21.22 -3.71
CA GLY A 147 5.20 20.91 -2.51
C GLY A 147 5.57 19.43 -2.37
N GLY A 148 5.81 18.74 -3.49
CA GLY A 148 6.13 17.30 -3.52
C GLY A 148 4.94 16.36 -3.36
N ASN A 149 3.71 16.89 -3.29
CA ASN A 149 2.47 16.10 -3.20
C ASN A 149 1.63 16.23 -4.48
N VAL A 150 0.68 15.33 -4.66
CA VAL A 150 -0.38 15.50 -5.66
C VAL A 150 -1.24 16.70 -5.28
N ASN A 151 -1.47 17.60 -6.23
CA ASN A 151 -2.39 18.72 -6.09
C ASN A 151 -3.80 18.30 -6.53
N ASN A 152 -4.61 17.85 -5.58
CA ASN A 152 -5.99 17.39 -5.83
C ASN A 152 -6.95 18.50 -6.31
N ALA A 153 -6.53 19.77 -6.28
CA ALA A 153 -7.31 20.85 -6.90
C ALA A 153 -7.18 20.83 -8.44
N VAL A 154 -6.18 20.12 -8.98
CA VAL A 154 -5.89 19.98 -10.41
C VAL A 154 -6.02 18.53 -10.87
N ALA A 155 -5.50 17.57 -10.10
CA ALA A 155 -5.54 16.15 -10.41
C ALA A 155 -6.77 15.48 -9.78
N THR A 156 -7.76 15.13 -10.59
CA THR A 156 -9.04 14.53 -10.17
C THR A 156 -9.01 13.01 -10.28
N LEU A 157 -8.15 12.38 -9.47
CA LEU A 157 -7.79 10.96 -9.59
C LEU A 157 -8.92 9.93 -9.40
N GLY A 158 -10.11 10.35 -8.97
CA GLY A 158 -11.30 9.49 -8.95
C GLY A 158 -11.96 9.30 -10.32
N ASN A 159 -11.58 10.11 -11.31
CA ASN A 159 -12.20 10.16 -12.63
C ASN A 159 -11.16 10.02 -13.74
N PHE A 160 -11.64 9.60 -14.92
CA PHE A 160 -10.89 9.74 -16.17
C PHE A 160 -11.44 10.96 -16.91
N ASP A 161 -10.90 12.13 -16.56
CA ASP A 161 -11.42 13.43 -16.99
C ASP A 161 -10.34 14.40 -17.46
N ALA A 162 -9.10 13.93 -17.59
CA ALA A 162 -7.99 14.78 -18.03
C ALA A 162 -8.25 15.46 -19.36
N ASN A 163 -7.86 16.72 -19.43
CA ASN A 163 -7.88 17.52 -20.63
C ASN A 163 -6.43 17.82 -21.07
N SER A 164 -5.91 17.02 -21.99
CA SER A 164 -4.55 17.20 -22.52
C SER A 164 -4.51 18.34 -23.52
N THR A 165 -3.99 19.49 -23.09
CA THR A 165 -3.83 20.67 -23.94
C THR A 165 -2.61 21.46 -23.48
N THR A 166 -1.98 22.16 -24.41
CA THR A 166 -0.87 23.09 -24.13
C THR A 166 -1.36 24.42 -23.55
N ASP A 167 -2.67 24.67 -23.55
CA ASP A 167 -3.25 25.87 -22.93
C ASP A 167 -3.24 25.74 -21.39
N PRO A 168 -2.42 26.55 -20.67
CA PRO A 168 -2.27 26.46 -19.22
C PRO A 168 -3.56 26.78 -18.45
N ARG A 169 -4.59 27.36 -19.11
CA ARG A 169 -5.89 27.65 -18.49
C ARG A 169 -6.87 26.48 -18.59
N ARG A 170 -6.54 25.47 -19.40
CA ARG A 170 -7.45 24.37 -19.75
C ARG A 170 -6.89 23.00 -19.42
N ILE A 171 -5.57 22.88 -19.24
CA ILE A 171 -4.92 21.65 -18.78
C ILE A 171 -5.41 21.31 -17.36
N PHE A 172 -5.89 20.10 -17.16
CA PHE A 172 -6.56 19.67 -15.92
C PHE A 172 -6.69 18.15 -15.87
N GLY A 173 -6.89 17.59 -14.67
CA GLY A 173 -7.42 16.24 -14.41
C GLY A 173 -6.37 15.17 -14.09
N PHE A 174 -5.08 15.51 -14.21
CA PHE A 174 -3.97 14.57 -14.02
C PHE A 174 -2.81 15.22 -13.28
N PHE A 175 -1.81 14.39 -12.94
CA PHE A 175 -0.49 14.85 -12.55
C PHE A 175 0.59 14.00 -13.21
N SER A 176 1.79 14.57 -13.34
CA SER A 176 2.93 13.92 -13.98
C SER A 176 3.86 13.30 -12.93
N LEU A 177 4.23 12.04 -13.12
CA LEU A 177 5.14 11.35 -12.21
C LEU A 177 6.59 11.83 -12.33
N GLY A 178 7.00 12.32 -13.50
CA GLY A 178 8.42 12.44 -13.84
C GLY A 178 8.98 11.08 -14.28
N ASP A 179 10.09 11.11 -15.01
CA ASP A 179 10.78 9.90 -15.46
C ASP A 179 11.25 9.08 -14.25
N ASN A 180 10.84 7.82 -14.19
CA ASN A 180 11.06 6.89 -13.07
C ASN A 180 10.40 7.31 -11.75
N GLY A 181 9.40 8.19 -11.80
CA GLY A 181 8.58 8.56 -10.65
C GLY A 181 7.62 7.45 -10.23
N GLN A 182 7.12 7.53 -9.01
CA GLN A 182 6.13 6.60 -8.49
C GLN A 182 5.16 7.25 -7.52
N VAL A 183 3.97 6.67 -7.43
CA VAL A 183 2.94 7.04 -6.45
C VAL A 183 2.43 5.79 -5.74
N GLU A 184 2.34 5.85 -4.41
CA GLU A 184 1.66 4.84 -3.59
C GLU A 184 0.30 5.38 -3.16
N PHE A 185 -0.75 4.61 -3.43
CA PHE A 185 -2.09 4.82 -2.92
C PHE A 185 -2.37 3.87 -1.75
N LYS A 186 -2.40 4.42 -0.54
CA LYS A 186 -2.90 3.72 0.64
C LYS A 186 -4.41 3.65 0.58
N LEU A 187 -4.96 2.48 0.88
CA LEU A 187 -6.39 2.27 0.85
C LEU A 187 -7.01 2.75 2.18
N LYS A 188 -8.17 3.41 2.11
CA LYS A 188 -8.99 3.83 3.27
C LYS A 188 -9.33 2.64 4.17
N SER A 189 -9.52 1.47 3.54
CA SER A 189 -9.76 0.20 4.17
C SER A 189 -9.08 -0.90 3.37
N PRO A 190 -8.54 -1.95 4.02
CA PRO A 190 -7.99 -3.08 3.31
C PRO A 190 -9.01 -3.79 2.42
N VAL A 191 -8.56 -4.39 1.32
CA VAL A 191 -9.44 -5.09 0.37
C VAL A 191 -9.11 -6.57 0.29
N PHE A 192 -10.14 -7.41 0.45
CA PHE A 192 -10.06 -8.84 0.21
C PHE A 192 -10.43 -9.15 -1.24
N THR A 193 -9.66 -10.02 -1.89
CA THR A 193 -9.93 -10.50 -3.25
C THR A 193 -10.50 -11.91 -3.19
N ASN A 194 -11.75 -12.06 -2.74
CA ASN A 194 -12.46 -13.35 -2.82
C ASN A 194 -12.87 -13.70 -4.26
N ILE A 195 -12.90 -12.70 -5.12
CA ILE A 195 -13.04 -12.76 -6.57
C ILE A 195 -11.96 -11.84 -7.18
N PRO A 196 -11.60 -12.02 -8.47
CA PRO A 196 -10.66 -11.14 -9.13
C PRO A 196 -11.09 -9.67 -9.06
N LEU A 197 -10.11 -8.80 -8.90
CA LEU A 197 -10.30 -7.35 -9.02
C LEU A 197 -9.58 -6.84 -10.25
N TYR A 198 -10.10 -5.74 -10.81
CA TYR A 198 -9.52 -5.08 -11.97
C TYR A 198 -9.12 -3.67 -11.58
N LEU A 199 -7.83 -3.38 -11.67
CA LEU A 199 -7.26 -2.06 -11.48
C LEU A 199 -7.18 -1.35 -12.82
N TYR A 200 -7.74 -0.15 -12.89
CA TYR A 200 -7.72 0.71 -14.05
C TYR A 200 -6.92 1.98 -13.73
N ILE A 201 -6.00 2.35 -14.61
CA ILE A 201 -5.29 3.64 -14.57
C ILE A 201 -5.40 4.33 -15.93
N GLY A 202 -5.47 5.66 -15.95
CA GLY A 202 -5.40 6.43 -17.19
C GLY A 202 -4.03 7.08 -17.37
N GLU A 203 -3.55 7.07 -18.61
CA GLU A 203 -2.42 7.86 -19.07
C GLU A 203 -2.92 8.94 -20.00
N VAL A 204 -2.40 10.16 -19.85
CA VAL A 204 -2.81 11.30 -20.69
C VAL A 204 -1.94 11.39 -21.95
N GLY A 205 -2.60 11.34 -23.11
CA GLY A 205 -1.98 11.67 -24.39
C GLY A 205 -1.72 10.45 -25.27
N ASP A 206 -1.72 9.25 -24.70
CA ASP A 206 -1.46 7.98 -25.37
C ASP A 206 -0.16 8.00 -26.20
N ASN A 207 0.89 8.55 -25.60
CA ASN A 207 2.05 9.07 -26.33
C ASN A 207 3.28 8.14 -26.27
N GLY A 208 3.10 6.91 -25.76
CA GLY A 208 4.15 5.91 -25.60
C GLY A 208 4.78 5.83 -24.21
N GLU A 209 4.34 6.64 -23.25
CA GLU A 209 4.68 6.46 -21.84
C GLU A 209 4.01 5.20 -21.26
N VAL A 210 4.71 4.49 -20.37
CA VAL A 210 4.29 3.20 -19.84
C VAL A 210 4.50 3.16 -18.33
N ALA A 211 3.51 2.62 -17.62
CA ALA A 211 3.57 2.35 -16.19
C ALA A 211 3.46 0.86 -15.86
N VAL A 212 3.98 0.48 -14.69
CA VAL A 212 3.74 -0.82 -14.04
C VAL A 212 3.09 -0.60 -12.69
N GLY A 213 2.34 -1.61 -12.24
CA GLY A 213 1.69 -1.59 -10.94
C GLY A 213 2.30 -2.59 -9.99
N GLU A 214 2.18 -2.33 -8.70
CA GLU A 214 2.46 -3.28 -7.63
C GLU A 214 1.34 -3.21 -6.59
N VAL A 215 0.94 -4.35 -6.06
CA VAL A 215 -0.01 -4.46 -4.94
C VAL A 215 0.78 -4.85 -3.70
N ILE A 216 0.65 -4.07 -2.64
CA ILE A 216 1.21 -4.39 -1.33
C ILE A 216 0.11 -5.02 -0.48
N VAL A 217 0.30 -6.30 -0.17
CA VAL A 217 -0.61 -7.12 0.62
C VAL A 217 -0.10 -7.15 2.05
N SER A 218 -0.91 -6.65 2.98
CA SER A 218 -0.66 -6.79 4.41
C SER A 218 -1.17 -8.15 4.88
N GLN A 219 -0.33 -8.91 5.58
CA GLN A 219 -0.79 -10.08 6.31
C GLN A 219 -0.93 -9.71 7.80
N PRO A 220 -2.08 -10.00 8.44
CA PRO A 220 -2.16 -9.87 9.88
C PRO A 220 -1.14 -10.81 10.53
N ALA A 221 -0.53 -10.36 11.63
CA ALA A 221 0.38 -11.22 12.39
C ALA A 221 -0.35 -12.51 12.78
N SER A 222 0.29 -13.66 12.55
CA SER A 222 -0.23 -14.95 12.99
C SER A 222 -0.62 -14.87 14.46
N PRO A 223 -1.80 -15.40 14.88
CA PRO A 223 -2.23 -15.36 16.26
C PRO A 223 -1.11 -15.84 17.17
N VAL A 224 -0.69 -14.98 18.10
CA VAL A 224 0.27 -15.38 19.14
C VAL A 224 -0.43 -16.47 19.95
N PRO A 225 0.15 -17.69 20.06
CA PRO A 225 -0.42 -18.71 20.92
C PRO A 225 -0.60 -18.12 22.31
N GLU A 226 -1.82 -18.14 22.85
CA GLU A 226 -2.02 -17.70 24.22
C GLU A 226 -1.04 -18.41 25.14
N PRO A 227 -0.48 -17.72 26.15
CA PRO A 227 0.46 -18.34 27.06
C PRO A 227 -0.18 -19.60 27.63
N SER A 228 0.32 -20.76 27.18
CA SER A 228 -0.11 -22.06 27.69
C SER A 228 -0.10 -22.01 29.23
N GLY A 229 -1.02 -22.70 29.90
CA GLY A 229 -1.19 -22.62 31.36
C GLY A 229 0.10 -22.79 32.17
N LEU A 230 1.15 -23.36 31.59
CA LEU A 230 2.52 -23.42 32.11
C LEU A 230 3.19 -22.06 32.33
N ALA A 231 2.96 -21.05 31.49
CA ALA A 231 3.50 -19.70 31.67
C ALA A 231 2.78 -18.95 32.82
N VAL A 232 1.47 -19.19 33.00
CA VAL A 232 0.72 -18.68 34.16
C VAL A 232 1.16 -19.40 35.44
N LEU A 233 1.35 -20.72 35.38
CA LEU A 233 1.90 -21.52 36.49
C LEU A 233 3.33 -21.12 36.85
N SER A 234 4.17 -20.76 35.89
CA SER A 234 5.54 -20.30 36.15
C SER A 234 5.55 -18.93 36.82
N LEU A 235 4.67 -18.01 36.41
CA LEU A 235 4.51 -16.70 37.06
C LEU A 235 3.99 -16.85 38.51
N ALA A 236 3.01 -17.73 38.72
CA ALA A 236 2.52 -18.09 40.06
C ALA A 236 3.62 -18.75 40.91
N GLY A 237 4.43 -19.64 40.32
CA GLY A 237 5.58 -20.27 40.96
C GLY A 237 6.65 -19.26 41.38
N ILE A 238 6.98 -18.30 40.51
CA ILE A 238 7.90 -17.18 40.82
C ILE A 238 7.34 -16.34 41.98
N TYR A 239 6.07 -15.97 41.93
CA TYR A 239 5.41 -15.19 42.99
C TYR A 239 5.47 -15.89 44.35
N LEU A 240 5.16 -17.20 44.38
CA LEU A 240 5.22 -18.01 45.62
C LEU A 240 6.65 -18.14 46.14
N ALA A 241 7.64 -18.33 45.26
CA ALA A 241 9.05 -18.41 45.64
C ALA A 241 9.57 -17.09 46.24
N VAL A 242 9.25 -15.95 45.63
CA VAL A 242 9.62 -14.62 46.14
C VAL A 242 8.98 -14.35 47.51
N ARG A 243 7.69 -14.69 47.66
CA ARG A 243 6.97 -14.53 48.94
C ARG A 243 7.59 -15.38 50.06
N HIS A 244 8.04 -16.60 49.74
CA HIS A 244 8.69 -17.50 50.69
C HIS A 244 10.07 -16.96 51.13
N CYS A 245 10.88 -16.45 50.20
CA CYS A 245 12.18 -15.84 50.53
C CYS A 245 12.05 -14.58 51.40
N LYS A 246 10.98 -13.80 51.25
CA LYS A 246 10.75 -12.59 52.06
C LYS A 246 10.42 -12.92 53.52
N LYS A 247 9.64 -13.99 53.76
CA LYS A 247 9.29 -14.46 55.13
C LYS A 247 10.51 -14.93 55.92
N ASN A 248 11.47 -15.60 55.26
CA ASN A 248 12.66 -16.14 55.92
C ASN A 248 13.74 -15.09 56.24
N LYS A 249 13.62 -13.86 55.72
CA LYS A 249 14.50 -12.74 56.09
C LYS A 249 13.99 -11.91 57.27
N SER A 250 12.78 -12.20 57.75
CA SER A 250 12.13 -11.48 58.86
C SER A 250 12.10 -12.29 60.16
N GLN A 251 12.92 -13.34 60.26
CA GLN A 251 13.22 -14.11 61.48
C GLN A 251 14.72 -14.04 61.71
#